data_AF-A0A2V5NYV8-F1
#
_entry.id   AF-A0A2V5NYV8-F1
#
_cell.length_a   1.000
_cell.length_b   1.000
_cell.length_c   1.000
_cell.angle_alpha   90.00
_cell.angle_beta   90.00
_cell.angle_gamma   90.00
#
_symmetry.space_group_name_H-M   'P 1'
#
loop_
_entity.id
_entity.type
_entity.pdbx_description
1 polymer ?
#
loop_
_entity_poly.entity_id
_entity_poly.type
_entity_poly.pdbx_seq_one_letter_code
_entity_poly.pdbx_strand_id
1 'polypeptide(L)'
;MICIQFDILFAGLLKPKPLKDSSMDNTILYIAGAHRSGTSMLARLLHTCGLYLGPESDLVPGRGDNPDGFWENRWFVALNDEVLNELGGAWDLPPKAEEILNHRRLEPLRVKAQLLIEGFDSASIWGWKDPRNCLTLPFWRDLLPELKVLLIVRNPLEVAYSLRNRNEDTSYAFGLRLWEIYNRRLIETTKAKKRLVIQYDAFFKDAESELRRIACFAGLADANIKSAAALVKREKRHIHFTIEQLIDARASTDVIELYRALISEASQGAEALATKGYKEEIAKTPQNAKPRDGSDMLPGSISRLNVSIPNSETVRRDFNRVLRQAAAPTQVLKVYADQGEGYSEALSISVPLMPDVLQTLKIEGVNRLHTNRTRRLRIDPVGPGFVSLSRIAIIREEDEALLYSAECLADFAKLELSARLLKHEVGQHLLLLATDSDPQIYLPVIETLGEDPYRLELTLQVQSATQGAVERQHKALAEQSKLSALLEAGLREQSKLSALLEAAQGEIAVLHSGEVAHLKSIGSLEQQKRDLEAELYKTKNALEESHAEAETG
;
A
#
# COMPACT_ATOMS: atom_id res chain seq x y z
N MET A 1 2.77 -12.64 21.68
CA MET A 1 2.73 -14.11 21.79
C MET A 1 1.70 -14.70 20.81
N ILE A 2 1.70 -14.24 19.54
CA ILE A 2 0.59 -14.39 18.58
C ILE A 2 0.92 -15.43 17.47
N CYS A 3 2.08 -16.09 17.51
CA CYS A 3 2.57 -16.87 16.36
C CYS A 3 2.59 -18.39 16.51
N ILE A 4 2.24 -18.99 17.66
CA ILE A 4 2.54 -20.42 17.87
C ILE A 4 1.33 -21.35 17.64
N GLN A 5 0.09 -20.88 17.79
CA GLN A 5 -1.09 -21.77 17.73
C GLN A 5 -1.83 -21.82 16.39
N PHE A 6 -1.50 -20.95 15.44
CA PHE A 6 -2.03 -21.04 14.06
C PHE A 6 -1.24 -22.03 13.17
N ASP A 7 -0.05 -22.44 13.59
CA ASP A 7 0.83 -23.32 12.80
C ASP A 7 0.27 -24.75 12.65
N ILE A 8 -0.56 -25.23 13.58
CA ILE A 8 -0.96 -26.65 13.62
C ILE A 8 -2.12 -26.97 12.67
N LEU A 9 -3.02 -26.03 12.39
CA LEU A 9 -4.19 -26.29 11.53
C LEU A 9 -3.93 -26.06 10.03
N PHE A 10 -2.96 -25.22 9.66
CA PHE A 10 -2.69 -24.90 8.24
C PHE A 10 -1.44 -25.59 7.67
N ALA A 11 -0.44 -25.95 8.48
CA ALA A 11 0.78 -26.59 7.98
C ALA A 11 0.56 -28.01 7.40
N GLY A 12 -0.57 -28.65 7.73
CA GLY A 12 -0.90 -29.99 7.27
C GLY A 12 -1.48 -30.09 5.85
N LEU A 13 -2.06 -29.00 5.31
CA LEU A 13 -2.88 -29.10 4.09
C LEU A 13 -2.24 -28.56 2.80
N LEU A 14 -1.16 -27.77 2.88
CA LEU A 14 -0.47 -27.26 1.70
C LEU A 14 1.03 -27.16 2.02
N LYS A 15 1.77 -28.26 1.83
CA LYS A 15 3.22 -28.13 1.63
C LYS A 15 3.42 -27.29 0.35
N PRO A 16 4.09 -26.12 0.40
CA PRO A 16 4.47 -25.44 -0.83
C PRO A 16 5.28 -26.43 -1.65
N LYS A 17 4.81 -26.73 -2.86
CA LYS A 17 5.60 -27.50 -3.82
C LYS A 17 6.90 -26.71 -4.02
N PRO A 18 8.09 -27.33 -3.96
CA PRO A 18 9.29 -26.64 -4.40
C PRO A 18 9.02 -26.12 -5.81
N LEU A 19 9.32 -24.83 -6.03
CA LEU A 19 9.32 -24.21 -7.35
C LEU A 19 9.97 -25.22 -8.30
N LYS A 20 9.18 -25.67 -9.27
CA LYS A 20 9.65 -26.63 -10.26
C LYS A 20 10.87 -26.00 -10.91
N ASP A 21 11.95 -26.76 -10.98
CA ASP A 21 13.12 -26.45 -11.80
C ASP A 21 12.63 -26.49 -13.26
N SER A 22 11.99 -25.41 -13.73
CA SER A 22 11.44 -25.34 -15.07
C SER A 22 12.59 -25.01 -16.01
N SER A 23 13.11 -26.05 -16.64
CA SER A 23 14.01 -25.99 -17.80
C SER A 23 13.37 -25.37 -19.05
N MET A 24 12.46 -24.40 -18.88
CA MET A 24 11.92 -23.50 -19.89
C MET A 24 11.99 -22.11 -19.26
N ASP A 25 12.88 -21.25 -19.75
CA ASP A 25 13.06 -19.88 -19.29
C ASP A 25 11.80 -19.04 -19.63
N ASN A 26 10.77 -19.16 -18.81
CA ASN A 26 9.56 -18.36 -18.96
C ASN A 26 9.91 -16.89 -18.70
N THR A 27 9.70 -16.03 -19.69
CA THR A 27 9.90 -14.59 -19.52
C THR A 27 8.62 -13.95 -18.99
N ILE A 28 8.72 -13.36 -17.80
CA ILE A 28 7.60 -12.72 -17.12
C ILE A 28 7.74 -11.21 -17.22
N LEU A 29 6.75 -10.55 -17.82
CA LEU A 29 6.71 -9.10 -17.99
C LEU A 29 5.74 -8.44 -17.01
N TYR A 30 6.31 -7.59 -16.17
CA TYR A 30 5.61 -6.79 -15.18
C TYR A 30 5.40 -5.37 -15.73
N ILE A 31 4.23 -5.11 -16.31
CA ILE A 31 3.93 -3.83 -16.95
C ILE A 31 3.42 -2.85 -15.89
N ALA A 32 4.18 -1.77 -15.69
CA ALA A 32 3.94 -0.77 -14.66
C ALA A 32 4.02 0.65 -15.25
N GLY A 33 3.48 1.60 -14.49
CA GLY A 33 3.43 3.02 -14.83
C GLY A 33 2.31 3.68 -14.06
N ALA A 34 2.49 4.96 -13.71
CA ALA A 34 1.42 5.72 -13.08
C ALA A 34 0.13 5.66 -13.92
N HIS A 35 -1.01 5.84 -13.25
CA HIS A 35 -2.30 5.92 -13.94
C HIS A 35 -2.24 6.95 -15.07
N ARG A 36 -2.92 6.67 -16.19
CA ARG A 36 -2.98 7.57 -17.37
C ARG A 36 -1.63 7.82 -18.08
N SER A 37 -0.57 7.06 -17.76
CA SER A 37 0.72 7.11 -18.46
C SER A 37 0.79 6.29 -19.76
N GLY A 38 -0.30 5.63 -20.16
CA GLY A 38 -0.36 4.83 -21.40
C GLY A 38 -0.09 3.34 -21.22
N THR A 39 -0.20 2.83 -19.99
CA THR A 39 -0.01 1.40 -19.68
C THR A 39 -0.94 0.48 -20.46
N SER A 40 -2.22 0.85 -20.65
CA SER A 40 -3.17 0.07 -21.48
C SER A 40 -2.77 0.02 -22.95
N MET A 41 -2.23 1.12 -23.49
CA MET A 41 -1.72 1.14 -24.86
C MET A 41 -0.54 0.18 -25.00
N LEU A 42 0.43 0.26 -24.08
CA LEU A 42 1.58 -0.64 -24.07
C LEU A 42 1.16 -2.11 -23.95
N ALA A 43 0.26 -2.44 -23.04
CA ALA A 43 -0.25 -3.80 -22.86
C ALA A 43 -0.90 -4.35 -24.14
N ARG A 44 -1.73 -3.55 -24.82
CA ARG A 44 -2.32 -3.92 -26.11
C ARG A 44 -1.26 -4.19 -27.18
N LEU A 45 -0.29 -3.28 -27.32
CA LEU A 45 0.75 -3.41 -28.33
C LEU A 45 1.59 -4.68 -28.11
N LEU A 46 1.97 -4.96 -26.86
CA LEU A 46 2.73 -6.16 -26.51
C LEU A 46 1.92 -7.43 -26.69
N HIS A 47 0.62 -7.39 -26.38
CA HIS A 47 -0.27 -8.51 -26.64
C HIS A 47 -0.32 -8.84 -28.14
N THR A 48 -0.42 -7.83 -29.02
CA THR A 48 -0.31 -8.02 -30.47
C THR A 48 1.05 -8.59 -30.88
N CYS A 49 2.12 -8.25 -30.17
CA CYS A 49 3.46 -8.81 -30.36
C CYS A 49 3.65 -10.23 -29.78
N GLY A 50 2.60 -10.85 -29.22
CA GLY A 50 2.64 -12.23 -28.72
C GLY A 50 2.79 -12.36 -27.21
N LEU A 51 2.67 -11.27 -26.44
CA LEU A 51 2.62 -11.35 -24.97
C LEU A 51 1.29 -11.95 -24.52
N TYR A 52 1.35 -13.04 -23.75
CA TYR A 52 0.17 -13.60 -23.12
C TYR A 52 -0.22 -12.82 -21.85
N LEU A 53 -1.45 -12.30 -21.80
CA LEU A 53 -1.99 -11.53 -20.65
C LEU A 53 -3.04 -12.32 -19.85
N GLY A 54 -3.21 -13.60 -20.16
CA GLY A 54 -4.27 -14.45 -19.63
C GLY A 54 -5.43 -14.61 -20.64
N PRO A 55 -6.45 -15.39 -20.28
CA PRO A 55 -7.64 -15.56 -21.10
C PRO A 55 -8.37 -14.23 -21.33
N GLU A 56 -8.90 -13.99 -22.53
CA GLU A 56 -9.63 -12.75 -22.85
C GLU A 56 -10.82 -12.53 -21.91
N SER A 57 -11.46 -13.60 -21.43
CA SER A 57 -12.55 -13.55 -20.45
C SER A 57 -12.17 -12.93 -19.11
N ASP A 58 -10.88 -12.93 -18.78
CA ASP A 58 -10.34 -12.34 -17.55
C ASP A 58 -9.76 -10.94 -17.76
N LEU A 59 -9.71 -10.45 -19.01
CA LEU A 59 -9.29 -9.09 -19.31
C LEU A 59 -10.44 -8.10 -19.06
N VAL A 60 -10.15 -7.03 -18.33
CA VAL A 60 -11.11 -5.97 -18.03
C VAL A 60 -11.50 -5.26 -19.34
N PRO A 61 -12.80 -5.28 -19.72
CA PRO A 61 -13.27 -4.73 -20.98
C PRO A 61 -13.19 -3.19 -20.97
N GLY A 62 -13.11 -2.61 -22.17
CA GLY A 62 -13.13 -1.15 -22.31
C GLY A 62 -14.41 -0.53 -21.76
N ARG A 63 -14.30 0.64 -21.14
CA ARG A 63 -15.42 1.46 -20.65
C ARG A 63 -15.16 2.92 -21.02
N GLY A 64 -16.16 3.80 -20.83
CA GLY A 64 -16.20 5.17 -21.37
C GLY A 64 -14.87 5.95 -21.42
N ASP A 65 -14.06 5.93 -20.36
CA ASP A 65 -12.78 6.66 -20.25
C ASP A 65 -11.57 5.97 -20.92
N ASN A 66 -11.74 4.72 -21.35
CA ASN A 66 -10.78 3.94 -22.14
C ASN A 66 -11.51 2.89 -23.03
N PRO A 67 -12.09 3.33 -24.16
CA PRO A 67 -12.91 2.46 -25.02
C PRO A 67 -12.11 1.36 -25.72
N ASP A 68 -10.79 1.50 -25.81
CA ASP A 68 -9.89 0.55 -26.46
C ASP A 68 -9.52 -0.66 -25.56
N GLY A 69 -10.12 -0.77 -24.37
CA GLY A 69 -9.84 -1.83 -23.39
C GLY A 69 -8.82 -1.41 -22.34
N PHE A 70 -9.00 -1.88 -21.11
CA PHE A 70 -8.00 -1.66 -20.06
C PHE A 70 -6.80 -2.59 -20.22
N TRP A 71 -6.99 -3.83 -20.72
CA TRP A 71 -5.91 -4.83 -20.80
C TRP A 71 -5.33 -5.16 -19.41
N GLU A 72 -6.14 -4.99 -18.37
CA GLU A 72 -5.88 -5.45 -17.00
C GLU A 72 -6.41 -6.88 -16.88
N ASN A 73 -5.65 -7.80 -16.30
CA ASN A 73 -6.20 -9.07 -15.87
C ASN A 73 -6.88 -8.88 -14.50
N ARG A 74 -8.19 -9.13 -14.43
CA ARG A 74 -9.02 -8.81 -13.25
C ARG A 74 -8.56 -9.48 -11.96
N TRP A 75 -7.91 -10.63 -12.05
CA TRP A 75 -7.42 -11.38 -10.89
C TRP A 75 -6.16 -10.75 -10.30
N PHE A 76 -5.23 -10.29 -11.15
CA PHE A 76 -4.08 -9.50 -10.71
C PHE A 76 -4.51 -8.16 -10.10
N VAL A 77 -5.52 -7.51 -10.68
CA VAL A 77 -6.09 -6.28 -10.12
C VAL A 77 -6.67 -6.51 -8.73
N ALA A 78 -7.54 -7.53 -8.59
CA ALA A 78 -8.16 -7.85 -7.32
C ALA A 78 -7.10 -8.15 -6.25
N LEU A 79 -6.06 -8.92 -6.60
CA LEU A 79 -5.01 -9.25 -5.65
C LEU A 79 -4.13 -8.04 -5.29
N ASN A 80 -3.82 -7.16 -6.25
CA ASN A 80 -3.15 -5.90 -5.96
C ASN A 80 -3.99 -5.02 -5.02
N ASP A 81 -5.30 -4.92 -5.25
CA ASP A 81 -6.20 -4.18 -4.36
C ASP A 81 -6.23 -4.81 -2.94
N GLU A 82 -6.30 -6.15 -2.82
CA GLU A 82 -6.23 -6.85 -1.53
C GLU A 82 -4.91 -6.57 -0.80
N VAL A 83 -3.76 -6.62 -1.50
CA VAL A 83 -2.45 -6.32 -0.93
C VAL A 83 -2.38 -4.87 -0.44
N LEU A 84 -2.87 -3.90 -1.21
CA LEU A 84 -2.88 -2.50 -0.80
C LEU A 84 -3.81 -2.28 0.40
N ASN A 85 -5.00 -2.89 0.39
CA ASN A 85 -5.97 -2.76 1.48
C ASN A 85 -5.41 -3.34 2.79
N GLU A 86 -4.71 -4.48 2.75
CA GLU A 86 -4.08 -5.08 3.94
C GLU A 86 -2.97 -4.19 4.52
N LEU A 87 -2.37 -3.34 3.69
CA LEU A 87 -1.43 -2.29 4.12
C LEU A 87 -2.13 -0.98 4.50
N GLY A 88 -3.46 -0.92 4.57
CA GLY A 88 -4.19 0.31 4.90
C GLY A 88 -4.18 1.36 3.77
N GLY A 89 -3.85 0.94 2.55
CA GLY A 89 -3.78 1.79 1.37
C GLY A 89 -4.79 1.42 0.29
N ALA A 90 -4.77 2.19 -0.79
CA ALA A 90 -5.52 1.98 -2.02
C ALA A 90 -4.77 2.62 -3.19
N TRP A 91 -5.31 2.54 -4.41
CA TRP A 91 -4.67 3.16 -5.58
C TRP A 91 -4.56 4.70 -5.47
N ASP A 92 -5.55 5.33 -4.85
CA ASP A 92 -5.70 6.76 -4.62
C ASP A 92 -5.23 7.22 -3.23
N LEU A 93 -4.87 6.26 -2.38
CA LEU A 93 -4.21 6.48 -1.11
C LEU A 93 -3.07 5.48 -0.98
N PRO A 94 -1.95 5.69 -1.70
CA PRO A 94 -0.86 4.72 -1.64
C PRO A 94 -0.37 4.54 -0.20
N PRO A 95 -0.08 3.29 0.22
CA PRO A 95 0.46 2.99 1.54
C PRO A 95 1.77 3.75 1.79
N LYS A 96 2.22 3.87 3.05
CA LYS A 96 3.52 4.51 3.34
C LYS A 96 4.69 3.65 2.86
N ALA A 97 5.87 4.25 2.65
CA ALA A 97 7.03 3.52 2.14
C ALA A 97 7.59 2.51 3.13
N GLU A 98 7.43 2.81 4.42
CA GLU A 98 7.90 2.00 5.54
C GLU A 98 6.98 0.81 5.83
N GLU A 99 5.80 0.74 5.21
CA GLU A 99 4.89 -0.39 5.34
C GLU A 99 5.45 -1.61 4.59
N ILE A 100 5.72 -2.65 5.36
CA ILE A 100 6.54 -3.78 4.93
C ILE A 100 5.69 -4.78 4.14
N LEU A 101 5.87 -4.82 2.82
CA LEU A 101 5.28 -5.83 1.92
C LEU A 101 5.72 -7.29 2.23
N ASN A 102 6.67 -7.47 3.16
CA ASN A 102 7.12 -8.76 3.68
C ASN A 102 6.46 -9.12 5.04
N HIS A 103 5.40 -8.43 5.44
CA HIS A 103 4.70 -8.74 6.68
C HIS A 103 4.00 -10.10 6.58
N ARG A 104 4.06 -10.92 7.64
CA ARG A 104 3.33 -12.20 7.77
C ARG A 104 1.82 -12.12 7.49
N ARG A 105 1.25 -10.91 7.51
CA ARG A 105 -0.18 -10.67 7.22
C ARG A 105 -0.52 -10.93 5.75
N LEU A 106 0.48 -10.86 4.87
CA LEU A 106 0.32 -11.06 3.43
C LEU A 106 0.47 -12.54 3.00
N GLU A 107 0.84 -13.46 3.89
CA GLU A 107 1.02 -14.88 3.56
C GLU A 107 -0.21 -15.54 2.89
N PRO A 108 -1.45 -15.31 3.36
CA PRO A 108 -2.63 -15.83 2.65
C PRO A 108 -2.74 -15.31 1.22
N LEU A 109 -2.33 -14.05 0.98
CA LEU A 109 -2.33 -13.44 -0.34
C LEU A 109 -1.21 -14.01 -1.23
N ARG A 110 -0.08 -14.41 -0.65
CA ARG A 110 1.01 -15.11 -1.38
C ARG A 110 0.56 -16.46 -1.91
N VAL A 111 -0.23 -17.21 -1.13
CA VAL A 111 -0.82 -18.48 -1.58
C VAL A 111 -1.79 -18.25 -2.74
N LYS A 112 -2.67 -17.24 -2.63
CA LYS A 112 -3.55 -16.85 -3.75
C LYS A 112 -2.77 -16.44 -5.00
N ALA A 113 -1.70 -15.67 -4.82
CA ALA A 113 -0.83 -15.24 -5.91
C ALA A 113 -0.19 -16.44 -6.62
N GLN A 114 0.32 -17.42 -5.87
CA GLN A 114 0.93 -18.62 -6.42
C GLN A 114 -0.05 -19.41 -7.31
N LEU A 115 -1.29 -19.62 -6.84
CA LEU A 115 -2.34 -20.28 -7.62
C LEU A 115 -2.70 -19.50 -8.90
N LEU A 116 -2.71 -18.16 -8.83
CA LEU A 116 -2.94 -17.32 -9.99
C LEU A 116 -1.82 -17.46 -11.02
N ILE A 117 -0.56 -17.48 -10.57
CA ILE A 117 0.62 -17.62 -11.43
C ILE A 117 0.63 -18.98 -12.14
N GLU A 118 0.28 -20.07 -11.45
CA GLU A 118 0.21 -21.42 -12.04
C GLU A 118 -0.74 -21.50 -13.25
N GLY A 119 -1.77 -20.64 -13.29
CA GLY A 119 -2.66 -20.51 -14.45
C GLY A 119 -2.00 -20.00 -15.74
N PHE A 120 -0.76 -19.52 -15.67
CA PHE A 120 0.00 -18.97 -16.80
C PHE A 120 1.14 -19.87 -17.27
N ASP A 121 1.36 -21.02 -16.62
CA ASP A 121 2.48 -21.95 -16.90
C ASP A 121 2.53 -22.45 -18.35
N SER A 122 1.41 -22.41 -19.08
CA SER A 122 1.34 -22.82 -20.49
C SER A 122 2.00 -21.84 -21.47
N ALA A 123 2.32 -20.61 -21.04
CA ALA A 123 2.89 -19.57 -21.89
C ALA A 123 4.39 -19.37 -21.59
N SER A 124 5.23 -19.39 -22.63
CA SER A 124 6.67 -19.12 -22.50
C SER A 124 6.99 -17.64 -22.25
N ILE A 125 6.14 -16.73 -22.72
CA ILE A 125 6.25 -15.30 -22.45
C ILE A 125 4.87 -14.78 -22.06
N TRP A 126 4.75 -14.35 -20.81
CA TRP A 126 3.50 -13.84 -20.27
C TRP A 126 3.74 -12.65 -19.36
N GLY A 127 2.67 -11.94 -19.02
CA GLY A 127 2.74 -10.80 -18.14
C GLY A 127 1.39 -10.28 -17.75
N TRP A 128 1.40 -9.20 -16.98
CA TRP A 128 0.19 -8.48 -16.64
C TRP A 128 0.49 -6.98 -16.52
N LYS A 129 -0.57 -6.20 -16.65
CA LYS A 129 -0.54 -4.76 -16.47
C LYS A 129 -1.53 -4.37 -15.39
N ASP A 130 -1.08 -3.53 -14.47
CA ASP A 130 -1.90 -2.76 -13.54
C ASP A 130 -1.09 -1.52 -13.14
N PRO A 131 -1.63 -0.29 -13.14
CA PRO A 131 -0.90 0.86 -12.59
C PRO A 131 -0.37 0.63 -11.16
N ARG A 132 -1.11 -0.11 -10.32
CA ARG A 132 -0.72 -0.46 -8.93
C ARG A 132 0.51 -1.33 -8.85
N ASN A 133 0.95 -1.91 -9.97
CA ASN A 133 2.21 -2.63 -10.03
C ASN A 133 3.39 -1.75 -9.56
N CYS A 134 3.28 -0.43 -9.71
CA CYS A 134 4.24 0.51 -9.12
C CYS A 134 4.39 0.42 -7.60
N LEU A 135 3.33 0.00 -6.91
CA LEU A 135 3.25 -0.06 -5.46
C LEU A 135 3.48 -1.48 -4.92
N THR A 136 3.16 -2.52 -5.71
CA THR A 136 3.15 -3.92 -5.26
C THR A 136 4.35 -4.73 -5.76
N LEU A 137 5.32 -4.13 -6.47
CA LEU A 137 6.48 -4.85 -7.01
C LEU A 137 7.22 -5.71 -5.97
N PRO A 138 7.53 -5.23 -4.74
CA PRO A 138 8.20 -6.08 -3.76
C PRO A 138 7.45 -7.38 -3.46
N PHE A 139 6.12 -7.33 -3.30
CA PHE A 139 5.29 -8.50 -3.05
C PHE A 139 5.41 -9.54 -4.18
N TRP A 140 5.33 -9.08 -5.44
CA TRP A 140 5.41 -9.96 -6.60
C TRP A 140 6.82 -10.49 -6.87
N ARG A 141 7.86 -9.69 -6.63
CA ARG A 141 9.25 -10.10 -6.81
C ARG A 141 9.65 -11.22 -5.85
N ASP A 142 9.09 -11.26 -4.65
CA ASP A 142 9.34 -12.37 -3.71
C ASP A 142 8.85 -13.71 -4.26
N LEU A 143 7.76 -13.69 -5.05
CA LEU A 143 7.20 -14.88 -5.71
C LEU A 143 7.87 -15.16 -7.06
N LEU A 144 8.26 -14.11 -7.78
CA LEU A 144 8.81 -14.16 -9.14
C LEU A 144 10.11 -13.33 -9.24
N PRO A 145 11.24 -13.83 -8.70
CA PRO A 145 12.48 -13.05 -8.59
C PRO A 145 13.06 -12.59 -9.94
N GLU A 146 12.79 -13.34 -11.00
CA GLU A 146 13.35 -13.11 -12.34
C GLU A 146 12.49 -12.22 -13.24
N LEU A 147 11.33 -11.73 -12.76
CA LEU A 147 10.44 -10.87 -13.55
C LEU A 147 11.18 -9.63 -14.11
N LYS A 148 10.80 -9.23 -15.33
CA LYS A 148 11.30 -8.02 -15.99
C LYS A 148 10.24 -6.92 -15.92
N VAL A 149 10.63 -5.72 -15.54
CA VAL A 149 9.73 -4.58 -15.38
C VAL A 149 9.73 -3.71 -16.63
N LEU A 150 8.54 -3.42 -17.16
CA LEU A 150 8.34 -2.40 -18.20
C LEU A 150 7.69 -1.18 -17.56
N LEU A 151 8.43 -0.09 -17.40
CA LEU A 151 7.94 1.15 -16.80
C LEU A 151 7.63 2.16 -17.89
N ILE A 152 6.34 2.44 -18.15
CA ILE A 152 5.94 3.53 -19.05
C ILE A 152 5.73 4.83 -18.28
N VAL A 153 6.37 5.90 -18.76
CA VAL A 153 6.38 7.22 -18.13
C VAL A 153 5.82 8.25 -19.10
N ARG A 154 4.96 9.13 -18.58
CA ARG A 154 4.35 10.25 -19.29
C ARG A 154 4.55 11.52 -18.48
N ASN A 155 4.55 12.68 -19.15
CA ASN A 155 4.66 13.97 -18.50
C ASN A 155 3.67 14.09 -17.30
N PRO A 156 4.15 14.48 -16.09
CA PRO A 156 3.32 14.57 -14.89
C PRO A 156 2.06 15.44 -15.04
N LEU A 157 2.16 16.58 -15.74
CA LEU A 157 1.01 17.47 -15.97
C LEU A 157 -0.05 16.83 -16.86
N GLU A 158 0.37 16.08 -17.88
CA GLU A 158 -0.57 15.37 -18.74
C GLU A 158 -1.31 14.26 -17.99
N VAL A 159 -0.61 13.60 -17.07
CA VAL A 159 -1.20 12.59 -16.19
C VAL A 159 -2.19 13.22 -15.24
N ALA A 160 -1.81 14.30 -14.55
CA ALA A 160 -2.68 15.03 -13.63
C ALA A 160 -3.93 15.58 -14.35
N TYR A 161 -3.76 16.16 -15.54
CA TYR A 161 -4.86 16.62 -16.39
C TYR A 161 -5.79 15.46 -16.78
N SER A 162 -5.23 14.34 -17.23
CA SER A 162 -6.05 13.18 -17.61
C SER A 162 -6.78 12.54 -16.43
N LEU A 163 -6.20 12.57 -15.22
CA LEU A 163 -6.84 12.05 -14.01
C LEU A 163 -8.02 12.92 -13.60
N ARG A 164 -7.87 14.24 -13.62
CA ARG A 164 -8.95 15.19 -13.33
C ARG A 164 -10.14 15.03 -14.27
N ASN A 165 -9.89 14.89 -15.57
CA ASN A 165 -10.97 14.69 -16.54
C ASN A 165 -11.69 13.34 -16.38
N ARG A 166 -11.06 12.36 -15.72
CA ARG A 166 -11.68 11.07 -15.41
C ARG A 166 -12.49 11.15 -14.11
N ASN A 167 -11.96 11.85 -13.10
CA ASN A 167 -12.52 11.95 -11.76
C ASN A 167 -12.66 13.43 -11.40
N GLU A 168 -13.86 14.00 -11.51
CA GLU A 168 -14.11 15.44 -11.32
C GLU A 168 -13.63 15.95 -9.94
N ASP A 169 -13.63 15.10 -8.93
CA ASP A 169 -13.22 15.41 -7.55
C ASP A 169 -11.69 15.39 -7.33
N THR A 170 -10.88 15.08 -8.36
CA THR A 170 -9.42 15.01 -8.22
C THR A 170 -8.74 16.33 -8.59
N SER A 171 -7.85 16.80 -7.72
CA SER A 171 -7.04 18.00 -7.96
C SER A 171 -5.80 17.69 -8.83
N TYR A 172 -5.21 18.73 -9.42
CA TYR A 172 -3.93 18.56 -10.12
C TYR A 172 -2.78 18.20 -9.17
N ALA A 173 -2.76 18.79 -7.96
CA ALA A 173 -1.80 18.46 -6.93
C ALA A 173 -1.85 16.96 -6.57
N PHE A 174 -3.07 16.43 -6.41
CA PHE A 174 -3.30 14.99 -6.22
C PHE A 174 -2.74 14.16 -7.37
N GLY A 175 -3.01 14.55 -8.62
CA GLY A 175 -2.50 13.87 -9.81
C GLY A 175 -0.96 13.86 -9.90
N LEU A 176 -0.32 15.00 -9.59
CA LEU A 176 1.14 15.12 -9.56
C LEU A 176 1.75 14.27 -8.43
N ARG A 177 1.15 14.29 -7.24
CA ARG A 177 1.57 13.45 -6.11
C ARG A 177 1.46 11.96 -6.43
N LEU A 178 0.32 11.51 -6.97
CA LEU A 178 0.16 10.11 -7.36
C LEU A 178 1.18 9.71 -8.42
N TRP A 179 1.41 10.58 -9.41
CA TRP A 179 2.45 10.34 -10.41
C TRP A 179 3.82 10.16 -9.76
N GLU A 180 4.18 11.02 -8.80
CA GLU A 180 5.46 10.94 -8.09
C GLU A 180 5.57 9.64 -7.30
N ILE A 181 4.61 9.36 -6.42
CA ILE A 181 4.64 8.19 -5.53
C ILE A 181 4.77 6.91 -6.34
N TYR A 182 3.97 6.74 -7.40
CA TYR A 182 3.99 5.52 -8.20
C TYR A 182 5.35 5.33 -8.87
N ASN A 183 5.86 6.34 -9.56
CA ASN A 183 7.12 6.19 -10.28
C ASN A 183 8.32 6.07 -9.33
N ARG A 184 8.35 6.86 -8.24
CA ARG A 184 9.42 6.82 -7.24
C ARG A 184 9.49 5.45 -6.58
N ARG A 185 8.35 4.92 -6.09
CA ARG A 185 8.26 3.61 -5.44
C ARG A 185 8.75 2.48 -6.33
N LEU A 186 8.36 2.47 -7.60
CA LEU A 186 8.80 1.43 -8.53
C LEU A 186 10.32 1.49 -8.75
N ILE A 187 10.88 2.69 -8.93
CA ILE A 187 12.31 2.88 -9.16
C ILE A 187 13.15 2.48 -7.94
N GLU A 188 12.72 2.86 -6.73
CA GLU A 188 13.38 2.52 -5.47
C GLU A 188 13.38 1.01 -5.21
N THR A 189 12.32 0.32 -5.65
CA THR A 189 12.14 -1.11 -5.39
C THR A 189 12.61 -2.01 -6.53
N THR A 190 13.07 -1.46 -7.65
CA THR A 190 13.57 -2.24 -8.79
C THR A 190 15.02 -1.93 -9.13
N LYS A 191 15.75 -2.94 -9.59
CA LYS A 191 17.13 -2.78 -10.06
C LYS A 191 17.12 -2.31 -11.52
N ALA A 192 17.97 -1.35 -11.88
CA ALA A 192 18.06 -0.81 -13.25
C ALA A 192 18.19 -1.91 -14.33
N LYS A 193 18.97 -2.98 -14.08
CA LYS A 193 19.14 -4.11 -15.02
C LYS A 193 17.89 -4.97 -15.24
N LYS A 194 16.91 -4.90 -14.34
CA LYS A 194 15.65 -5.67 -14.40
C LYS A 194 14.48 -4.82 -14.90
N ARG A 195 14.70 -3.55 -15.26
CA ARG A 195 13.66 -2.66 -15.80
C ARG A 195 14.03 -2.06 -17.15
N LEU A 196 13.02 -1.72 -17.92
CA LEU A 196 13.12 -0.86 -19.10
C LEU A 196 12.18 0.34 -18.90
N VAL A 197 12.73 1.55 -18.95
CA VAL A 197 11.94 2.78 -18.93
C VAL A 197 11.54 3.16 -20.35
N ILE A 198 10.26 3.46 -20.55
CA ILE A 198 9.63 3.74 -21.84
C ILE A 198 8.99 5.11 -21.74
N GLN A 199 9.39 6.03 -22.63
CA GLN A 199 8.72 7.33 -22.72
C GLN A 199 7.47 7.19 -23.59
N TYR A 200 6.30 7.55 -23.04
CA TYR A 200 5.02 7.50 -23.76
C TYR A 200 5.07 8.20 -25.14
N ASP A 201 5.77 9.33 -25.22
CA ASP A 201 5.91 10.11 -26.46
C ASP A 201 6.73 9.41 -27.55
N ALA A 202 7.55 8.41 -27.21
CA ALA A 202 8.37 7.69 -28.19
C ALA A 202 7.50 6.98 -29.24
N PHE A 203 6.36 6.41 -28.83
CA PHE A 203 5.42 5.75 -29.75
C PHE A 203 4.84 6.69 -30.82
N PHE A 204 4.76 8.00 -30.53
CA PHE A 204 4.20 8.97 -31.47
C PHE A 204 5.26 9.55 -32.41
N LYS A 205 6.54 9.42 -32.06
CA LYS A 205 7.68 9.76 -32.92
C LYS A 205 7.97 8.61 -33.90
N ASP A 206 8.24 7.43 -33.36
CA ASP A 206 8.54 6.21 -34.12
C ASP A 206 8.11 4.97 -33.33
N ALA A 207 6.87 4.52 -33.55
CA ALA A 207 6.29 3.37 -32.87
C ALA A 207 7.02 2.06 -33.20
N GLU A 208 7.50 1.88 -34.43
CA GLU A 208 8.13 0.62 -34.85
C GLU A 208 9.49 0.45 -34.17
N SER A 209 10.31 1.50 -34.17
CA SER A 209 11.61 1.49 -33.49
C SER A 209 11.47 1.27 -31.98
N GLU A 210 10.53 1.98 -31.33
CA GLU A 210 10.32 1.81 -29.89
C GLU A 210 9.77 0.42 -29.55
N LEU A 211 8.90 -0.17 -30.38
CA LEU A 211 8.42 -1.53 -30.17
C LEU A 211 9.51 -2.58 -30.37
N ARG A 212 10.44 -2.41 -31.33
CA ARG A 212 11.63 -3.29 -31.45
C ARG A 212 12.49 -3.23 -30.21
N ARG A 213 12.70 -2.03 -29.67
CA ARG A 213 13.46 -1.82 -28.42
C ARG A 213 12.84 -2.61 -27.26
N ILE A 214 11.53 -2.53 -27.11
CA ILE A 214 10.79 -3.22 -26.05
C ILE A 214 10.76 -4.73 -26.30
N ALA A 215 10.52 -5.18 -27.54
CA ALA A 215 10.50 -6.59 -27.91
C ALA A 215 11.84 -7.27 -27.62
N CYS A 216 12.96 -6.61 -27.95
CA CYS A 216 14.31 -7.09 -27.65
C CYS A 216 14.52 -7.31 -26.14
N PHE A 217 14.12 -6.35 -25.30
CA PHE A 217 14.21 -6.50 -23.84
C PHE A 217 13.28 -7.60 -23.32
N ALA A 218 12.07 -7.69 -23.89
CA ALA A 218 11.02 -8.64 -23.51
C ALA A 218 11.25 -10.06 -24.04
N GLY A 219 12.17 -10.27 -24.99
CA GLY A 219 12.33 -11.55 -25.69
C GLY A 219 11.21 -11.89 -26.66
N LEU A 220 10.43 -10.90 -27.11
CA LEU A 220 9.34 -11.09 -28.07
C LEU A 220 9.89 -11.10 -29.51
N ALA A 221 9.20 -11.81 -30.41
CA ALA A 221 9.58 -11.88 -31.82
C ALA A 221 9.16 -10.63 -32.62
N ASP A 222 9.95 -10.29 -33.63
CA ASP A 222 9.75 -9.10 -34.46
C ASP A 222 8.56 -9.18 -35.44
N ALA A 223 7.97 -10.36 -35.62
CA ALA A 223 7.01 -10.65 -36.70
C ALA A 223 5.78 -9.71 -36.72
N ASN A 224 5.28 -9.33 -35.54
CA ASN A 224 4.05 -8.53 -35.39
C ASN A 224 4.31 -7.07 -35.03
N ILE A 225 5.56 -6.60 -35.05
CA ILE A 225 5.88 -5.23 -34.63
C ILE A 225 5.21 -4.20 -35.52
N LYS A 226 5.23 -4.40 -36.85
CA LYS A 226 4.62 -3.48 -37.80
C LYS A 226 3.11 -3.37 -37.63
N SER A 227 2.43 -4.50 -37.42
CA SER A 227 0.98 -4.51 -37.19
C SER A 227 0.62 -3.89 -35.84
N ALA A 228 1.41 -4.15 -34.79
CA ALA A 228 1.23 -3.50 -33.50
C ALA A 228 1.44 -1.98 -33.59
N ALA A 229 2.52 -1.52 -34.25
CA ALA A 229 2.83 -0.09 -34.43
C ALA A 229 1.68 0.69 -35.10
N ALA A 230 0.98 0.06 -36.05
CA ALA A 230 -0.17 0.66 -36.73
C ALA A 230 -1.38 0.92 -35.80
N LEU A 231 -1.45 0.28 -34.63
CA LEU A 231 -2.52 0.51 -33.64
C LEU A 231 -2.34 1.82 -32.85
N VAL A 232 -1.20 2.50 -32.98
CA VAL A 232 -0.95 3.78 -32.30
C VAL A 232 -1.76 4.88 -32.96
N LYS A 233 -2.89 5.25 -32.34
CA LYS A 233 -3.79 6.31 -32.83
C LYS A 233 -3.19 7.69 -32.52
N ARG A 234 -2.46 8.26 -33.48
CA ARG A 234 -1.85 9.61 -33.37
C ARG A 234 -2.86 10.69 -32.99
N GLU A 235 -4.08 10.57 -33.49
CA GLU A 235 -5.17 11.50 -33.19
C GLU A 235 -5.36 11.63 -31.68
N LYS A 236 -5.36 10.54 -30.90
CA LYS A 236 -5.55 10.58 -29.44
C LYS A 236 -4.45 11.34 -28.67
N ARG A 237 -3.36 11.79 -29.32
CA ARG A 237 -2.29 12.62 -28.74
C ARG A 237 -2.60 14.11 -28.90
N HIS A 238 -3.59 14.61 -28.15
CA HIS A 238 -4.04 16.01 -28.26
C HIS A 238 -3.40 16.99 -27.25
N ILE A 239 -2.66 16.53 -26.24
CA ILE A 239 -2.22 17.39 -25.12
C ILE A 239 -0.76 17.12 -24.79
N HIS A 240 0.16 18.00 -25.22
CA HIS A 240 1.59 17.87 -24.95
C HIS A 240 2.06 18.98 -24.01
N PHE A 241 2.76 18.60 -22.92
CA PHE A 241 3.43 19.56 -22.04
C PHE A 241 4.95 19.36 -22.03
N THR A 242 5.70 20.47 -21.92
CA THR A 242 7.17 20.46 -21.80
C THR A 242 7.63 20.47 -20.33
N ILE A 243 8.93 20.32 -20.09
CA ILE A 243 9.51 20.43 -18.74
C ILE A 243 9.48 21.88 -18.26
N GLU A 244 9.66 22.86 -19.15
CA GLU A 244 9.55 24.28 -18.83
C GLU A 244 8.15 24.59 -18.33
N GLN A 245 7.12 24.02 -18.98
CA GLN A 245 5.73 24.17 -18.53
C GLN A 245 5.48 23.49 -17.19
N LEU A 246 6.19 22.40 -16.86
CA LEU A 246 6.15 21.76 -15.54
C LEU A 246 6.77 22.67 -14.45
N ILE A 247 7.85 23.39 -14.78
CA ILE A 247 8.48 24.39 -13.90
C ILE A 247 7.58 25.62 -13.73
N ASP A 248 7.06 26.16 -14.83
CA ASP A 248 6.12 27.29 -14.82
C ASP A 248 4.86 26.94 -14.02
N ALA A 249 4.50 25.67 -13.99
CA ALA A 249 3.39 25.15 -13.20
C ALA A 249 3.66 25.07 -11.69
N ARG A 250 4.88 25.41 -11.26
CA ARG A 250 5.33 25.26 -9.88
C ARG A 250 5.15 23.83 -9.34
N ALA A 251 5.34 22.83 -10.20
CA ALA A 251 5.48 21.45 -9.72
C ALA A 251 6.67 21.37 -8.76
N SER A 252 6.63 20.44 -7.80
CA SER A 252 7.73 20.27 -6.86
C SER A 252 9.03 19.95 -7.60
N THR A 253 10.16 20.39 -7.03
CA THR A 253 11.49 20.06 -7.54
C THR A 253 11.66 18.54 -7.66
N ASP A 254 11.16 17.80 -6.66
CA ASP A 254 11.10 16.34 -6.64
C ASP A 254 10.44 15.72 -7.88
N VAL A 255 9.25 16.20 -8.28
CA VAL A 255 8.54 15.73 -9.47
C VAL A 255 9.34 16.02 -10.75
N ILE A 256 9.91 17.22 -10.84
CA ILE A 256 10.68 17.66 -12.01
C ILE A 256 11.96 16.82 -12.17
N GLU A 257 12.70 16.63 -11.08
CA GLU A 257 13.95 15.86 -11.05
C GLU A 257 13.69 14.39 -11.34
N LEU A 258 12.66 13.80 -10.72
CA LEU A 258 12.27 12.41 -11.00
C LEU A 258 11.89 12.23 -12.47
N TYR A 259 11.11 13.15 -13.05
CA TYR A 259 10.74 13.06 -14.46
C TYR A 259 11.96 13.19 -15.38
N ARG A 260 12.87 14.13 -15.11
CA ARG A 260 14.12 14.27 -15.87
C ARG A 260 14.97 13.01 -15.82
N ALA A 261 15.12 12.41 -14.63
CA ALA A 261 15.89 11.18 -14.45
C ALA A 261 15.29 10.02 -15.26
N LEU A 262 13.97 9.84 -15.21
CA LEU A 262 13.27 8.80 -15.96
C LEU A 262 13.39 8.96 -17.47
N ILE A 263 13.27 10.19 -17.99
CA ILE A 263 13.44 10.46 -19.42
C ILE A 263 14.90 10.21 -19.83
N SER A 264 15.87 10.62 -19.02
CA SER A 264 17.29 10.35 -19.28
C SER A 264 17.58 8.85 -19.35
N GLU A 265 17.05 8.06 -18.41
CA GLU A 265 17.19 6.60 -18.41
C GLU A 265 16.57 5.97 -19.66
N ALA A 266 15.39 6.44 -20.08
CA ALA A 266 14.74 5.96 -21.31
C ALA A 266 15.61 6.23 -22.57
N SER A 267 16.20 7.43 -22.67
CA SER A 267 17.07 7.81 -23.80
C SER A 267 18.37 7.01 -23.84
N GLN A 268 19.06 6.85 -22.70
CA GLN A 268 20.28 6.05 -22.62
C GLN A 268 20.04 4.58 -23.02
N GLY A 269 18.89 4.02 -22.62
CA GLY A 269 18.49 2.68 -23.03
C GLY A 269 18.28 2.54 -24.55
N ALA A 270 17.79 3.59 -25.22
CA ALA A 270 17.64 3.60 -26.67
C ALA A 270 19.00 3.67 -27.39
N GLU A 271 19.93 4.51 -26.91
CA GLU A 271 21.27 4.66 -27.48
C GLU A 271 22.14 3.39 -27.33
N ALA A 272 22.06 2.72 -26.18
CA ALA A 272 22.79 1.48 -25.93
C ALA A 272 22.37 0.33 -26.87
N LEU A 273 21.07 0.26 -27.19
CA LEU A 273 20.52 -0.73 -28.13
C LEU A 273 20.85 -0.39 -29.58
N ALA A 274 20.80 0.89 -29.97
CA ALA A 274 21.25 1.34 -31.29
C ALA A 274 22.73 1.02 -31.54
N THR A 275 23.58 1.19 -30.53
CA THR A 275 25.03 0.88 -30.62
C THR A 275 25.30 -0.63 -30.72
N LYS A 276 24.47 -1.49 -30.09
CA LYS A 276 24.56 -2.94 -30.24
C LYS A 276 24.12 -3.42 -31.63
N GLY A 277 23.00 -2.88 -32.15
CA GLY A 277 22.53 -3.19 -33.51
C GLY A 277 23.54 -2.78 -34.59
N TYR A 278 24.19 -1.62 -34.43
CA TYR A 278 25.26 -1.17 -35.34
C TYR A 278 26.50 -2.08 -35.33
N LYS A 279 26.84 -2.69 -34.18
CA LYS A 279 27.98 -3.62 -34.10
C LYS A 279 27.68 -4.99 -34.73
N GLU A 280 26.43 -5.43 -34.73
CA GLU A 280 26.01 -6.67 -35.40
C GLU A 280 25.93 -6.51 -36.93
N GLU A 281 25.59 -5.32 -37.44
CA GLU A 281 25.60 -5.05 -38.89
C GLU A 281 27.00 -4.77 -39.49
N ILE A 282 27.97 -4.28 -38.71
CA ILE A 282 29.34 -3.96 -39.22
C ILE A 282 30.22 -5.22 -39.41
N ALA A 283 29.76 -6.40 -39.02
CA ALA A 283 30.55 -7.64 -39.16
C ALA A 283 30.65 -8.19 -40.61
N LYS A 284 30.17 -7.50 -41.64
CA LYS A 284 30.35 -7.90 -43.05
C LYS A 284 30.78 -6.76 -43.98
N THR A 285 32.04 -6.86 -44.44
CA THR A 285 32.64 -6.29 -45.68
C THR A 285 33.14 -4.82 -45.66
N PRO A 286 34.11 -4.43 -46.53
CA PRO A 286 35.41 -3.90 -46.09
C PRO A 286 35.65 -2.43 -46.44
N GLN A 287 36.65 -1.87 -45.76
CA GLN A 287 37.19 -0.52 -45.87
C GLN A 287 37.62 -0.16 -47.31
N ASN A 288 37.08 0.93 -47.84
CA ASN A 288 37.76 1.83 -48.78
C ASN A 288 36.93 3.11 -49.02
N ALA A 289 37.38 4.26 -48.49
CA ALA A 289 37.45 5.57 -49.19
C ALA A 289 37.88 6.70 -48.24
N LYS A 290 38.75 7.57 -48.78
CA LYS A 290 39.42 8.73 -48.18
C LYS A 290 38.50 9.92 -47.87
N PRO A 291 38.96 10.89 -47.04
CA PRO A 291 38.15 12.02 -46.57
C PRO A 291 38.06 13.14 -47.61
N ARG A 292 36.92 13.81 -47.67
CA ARG A 292 36.78 15.11 -48.34
C ARG A 292 36.37 16.17 -47.32
N ASP A 293 37.17 17.21 -47.33
CA ASP A 293 37.07 18.48 -46.62
C ASP A 293 36.05 19.41 -47.32
N GLY A 294 35.52 20.40 -46.59
CA GLY A 294 34.72 21.47 -47.18
C GLY A 294 33.46 21.85 -46.41
N SER A 295 33.60 22.91 -45.62
CA SER A 295 32.58 23.77 -45.01
C SER A 295 31.31 24.00 -45.84
N ASP A 296 30.15 23.95 -45.18
CA ASP A 296 29.12 24.98 -45.33
C ASP A 296 28.23 25.03 -44.08
N MET A 297 28.18 26.20 -43.44
CA MET A 297 27.15 26.54 -42.47
C MET A 297 25.82 26.71 -43.22
N LEU A 298 24.70 26.28 -42.61
CA LEU A 298 23.57 27.14 -42.24
C LEU A 298 22.48 26.34 -41.48
N PRO A 299 21.63 27.02 -40.69
CA PRO A 299 20.87 26.48 -39.56
C PRO A 299 19.45 26.05 -39.94
N GLY A 300 18.87 25.21 -39.08
CA GLY A 300 17.42 25.08 -38.97
C GLY A 300 16.81 23.94 -39.78
N SER A 301 16.37 22.91 -39.06
CA SER A 301 15.24 22.08 -39.46
C SER A 301 14.51 21.66 -38.21
N ILE A 302 13.73 22.60 -37.66
CA ILE A 302 12.65 22.28 -36.75
C ILE A 302 11.61 21.55 -37.60
N SER A 303 11.58 20.23 -37.52
CA SER A 303 10.51 19.42 -38.09
C SER A 303 9.21 19.83 -37.41
N ARG A 304 8.44 20.67 -38.12
CA ARG A 304 7.06 21.02 -37.80
C ARG A 304 6.20 19.77 -37.88
N LEU A 305 6.05 19.06 -36.77
CA LEU A 305 4.87 18.23 -36.55
C LEU A 305 3.73 19.19 -36.25
N ASN A 306 2.87 19.42 -37.26
CA ASN A 306 1.56 20.03 -37.08
C ASN A 306 0.72 19.10 -36.20
N VAL A 307 0.86 19.25 -34.88
CA VAL A 307 -0.07 18.72 -33.89
C VAL A 307 -1.04 19.86 -33.61
N SER A 308 -2.34 19.59 -33.79
CA SER A 308 -3.40 20.49 -33.35
C SER A 308 -3.21 20.79 -31.86
N ILE A 309 -2.72 21.99 -31.55
CA ILE A 309 -2.68 22.53 -30.20
C ILE A 309 -4.14 22.89 -29.89
N PRO A 310 -4.79 22.28 -28.88
CA PRO A 310 -6.07 22.79 -28.42
C PRO A 310 -5.87 24.27 -28.11
N ASN A 311 -6.67 25.15 -28.74
CA ASN A 311 -6.42 26.59 -28.88
C ASN A 311 -5.61 27.12 -27.68
N SER A 312 -4.33 27.45 -27.91
CA SER A 312 -3.31 27.56 -26.85
C SER A 312 -3.72 28.54 -25.75
N GLU A 313 -4.57 29.51 -26.06
CA GLU A 313 -5.17 30.42 -25.09
C GLU A 313 -6.18 29.77 -24.14
N THR A 314 -7.00 28.83 -24.59
CA THR A 314 -8.00 28.16 -23.75
C THR A 314 -7.30 27.21 -22.79
N VAL A 315 -6.34 26.42 -23.28
CA VAL A 315 -5.53 25.55 -22.42
C VAL A 315 -4.66 26.39 -21.49
N ARG A 316 -4.07 27.49 -21.94
CA ARG A 316 -3.29 28.40 -21.08
C ARG A 316 -4.17 29.18 -20.10
N ARG A 317 -5.43 29.51 -20.42
CA ARG A 317 -6.40 30.11 -19.48
C ARG A 317 -6.87 29.09 -18.45
N ASP A 318 -7.25 27.89 -18.88
CA ASP A 318 -7.63 26.80 -17.99
C ASP A 318 -6.46 26.41 -17.11
N PHE A 319 -5.24 26.36 -17.66
CA PHE A 319 -4.01 26.08 -16.93
C PHE A 319 -3.63 27.22 -15.98
N ASN A 320 -3.68 28.49 -16.38
CA ASN A 320 -3.45 29.61 -15.47
C ASN A 320 -4.53 29.72 -14.39
N ARG A 321 -5.78 29.38 -14.70
CA ARG A 321 -6.87 29.23 -13.72
C ARG A 321 -6.56 28.08 -12.77
N VAL A 322 -6.03 26.97 -13.28
CA VAL A 322 -5.60 25.79 -12.55
C VAL A 322 -4.38 26.05 -11.68
N LEU A 323 -3.41 26.85 -12.12
CA LEU A 323 -2.26 27.27 -11.32
C LEU A 323 -2.68 28.19 -10.19
N ARG A 324 -3.63 29.09 -10.44
CA ARG A 324 -4.26 29.87 -9.39
C ARG A 324 -5.07 29.00 -8.43
N GLN A 325 -5.72 27.92 -8.91
CA GLN A 325 -6.48 26.99 -8.08
C GLN A 325 -5.61 25.98 -7.31
N ALA A 326 -4.46 25.57 -7.87
CA ALA A 326 -3.53 24.62 -7.26
C ALA A 326 -2.55 25.30 -6.29
N ALA A 327 -2.23 26.57 -6.50
CA ALA A 327 -1.47 27.40 -5.56
C ALA A 327 -2.38 28.19 -4.59
N ALA A 328 -3.69 28.22 -4.84
CA ALA A 328 -4.64 28.74 -3.85
C ALA A 328 -4.87 27.67 -2.78
N PRO A 329 -4.94 28.06 -1.51
CA PRO A 329 -5.46 27.19 -0.46
C PRO A 329 -6.88 26.79 -0.84
N THR A 330 -7.07 25.52 -1.21
CA THR A 330 -8.39 24.98 -1.57
C THR A 330 -9.16 24.55 -0.34
N GLN A 331 -8.49 24.47 0.80
CA GLN A 331 -9.04 23.98 2.05
C GLN A 331 -8.68 24.95 3.18
N VAL A 332 -9.60 25.09 4.14
CA VAL A 332 -9.45 26.01 5.27
C VAL A 332 -9.64 25.21 6.55
N LEU A 333 -8.63 25.23 7.40
CA LEU A 333 -8.73 24.78 8.78
C LEU A 333 -9.30 25.91 9.62
N LYS A 334 -10.19 25.59 10.55
CA LYS A 334 -10.74 26.59 11.47
C LYS A 334 -10.37 26.25 12.91
N VAL A 335 -10.10 27.29 13.69
CA VAL A 335 -9.85 27.19 15.13
C VAL A 335 -10.90 28.00 15.87
N TYR A 336 -11.47 27.39 16.91
CA TYR A 336 -12.49 27.97 17.76
C TYR A 336 -12.11 27.81 19.24
N ALA A 337 -12.72 28.62 20.09
CA ALA A 337 -12.78 28.39 21.53
C ALA A 337 -14.25 28.23 21.94
N ASP A 338 -14.53 27.37 22.92
CA ASP A 338 -15.87 27.25 23.51
C ASP A 338 -16.24 28.52 24.28
N GLN A 339 -17.41 29.08 23.96
CA GLN A 339 -17.94 30.33 24.50
C GLN A 339 -18.85 30.13 25.72
N GLY A 340 -19.07 28.88 26.15
CA GLY A 340 -19.96 28.53 27.28
C GLY A 340 -21.38 28.15 26.86
N GLU A 341 -21.90 28.71 25.76
CA GLU A 341 -23.15 28.29 25.09
C GLU A 341 -22.90 27.48 23.80
N GLY A 342 -21.64 27.14 23.53
CA GLY A 342 -21.20 26.45 22.32
C GLY A 342 -20.15 27.23 21.53
N TYR A 343 -20.02 26.90 20.24
CA TYR A 343 -19.04 27.47 19.33
C TYR A 343 -19.69 28.45 18.35
N SER A 344 -19.00 29.56 18.05
CA SER A 344 -19.50 30.61 17.15
C SER A 344 -18.62 30.73 15.90
N GLU A 345 -19.25 30.69 14.72
CA GLU A 345 -18.58 30.94 13.43
C GLU A 345 -17.93 32.33 13.38
N ALA A 346 -18.56 33.34 14.01
CA ALA A 346 -18.04 34.71 14.05
C ALA A 346 -16.78 34.86 14.93
N LEU A 347 -16.51 33.88 15.81
CA LEU A 347 -15.35 33.83 16.69
C LEU A 347 -14.49 32.61 16.33
N SER A 348 -13.96 32.63 15.11
CA SER A 348 -13.05 31.60 14.60
C SER A 348 -11.86 32.22 13.88
N ILE A 349 -10.73 31.51 13.88
CA ILE A 349 -9.59 31.84 13.03
C ILE A 349 -9.55 30.83 11.90
N SER A 350 -9.63 31.33 10.66
CA SER A 350 -9.54 30.53 9.44
C SER A 350 -8.13 30.55 8.89
N VAL A 351 -7.55 29.37 8.71
CA VAL A 351 -6.18 29.20 8.23
C VAL A 351 -6.18 28.41 6.93
N PRO A 352 -5.64 28.97 5.85
CA PRO A 352 -5.50 28.27 4.58
C PRO A 352 -4.57 27.06 4.69
N LEU A 353 -4.93 25.95 4.05
CA LEU A 353 -4.11 24.74 3.97
C LEU A 353 -3.71 24.44 2.54
N MET A 354 -2.45 24.04 2.38
CA MET A 354 -2.00 23.38 1.15
C MET A 354 -2.28 21.88 1.26
N PRO A 355 -3.00 21.28 0.29
CA PRO A 355 -3.14 19.83 0.23
C PRO A 355 -1.82 19.15 -0.10
N ASP A 356 -1.64 17.94 0.42
CA ASP A 356 -0.54 17.00 0.21
C ASP A 356 0.85 17.46 0.67
N VAL A 357 0.96 18.62 1.30
CA VAL A 357 2.22 19.18 1.84
C VAL A 357 2.24 19.07 3.36
N LEU A 358 3.34 18.57 3.92
CA LEU A 358 3.59 18.67 5.36
C LEU A 358 3.89 20.15 5.68
N GLN A 359 3.04 20.77 6.50
CA GLN A 359 3.14 22.18 6.81
C GLN A 359 3.01 22.41 8.32
N THR A 360 3.75 23.40 8.81
CA THR A 360 3.59 23.90 10.18
C THR A 360 2.88 25.24 10.13
N LEU A 361 1.66 25.27 10.64
CA LEU A 361 0.82 26.46 10.73
C LEU A 361 1.12 27.15 12.05
N LYS A 362 1.42 28.45 12.00
CA LYS A 362 1.53 29.31 13.18
C LYS A 362 0.30 30.22 13.22
N ILE A 363 -0.54 30.00 14.22
CA ILE A 363 -1.84 30.67 14.35
C ILE A 363 -1.76 31.59 15.56
N GLU A 364 -1.54 32.87 15.30
CA GLU A 364 -1.42 33.92 16.32
C GLU A 364 -2.79 34.41 16.78
N GLY A 365 -2.84 35.03 17.97
CA GLY A 365 -4.07 35.65 18.46
C GLY A 365 -5.18 34.67 18.85
N VAL A 366 -4.86 33.39 19.03
CA VAL A 366 -5.81 32.34 19.48
C VAL A 366 -6.36 32.68 20.86
N ASN A 367 -5.58 33.38 21.68
CA ASN A 367 -6.03 33.90 22.96
C ASN A 367 -7.27 34.81 22.82
N ARG A 368 -7.46 35.51 21.71
CA ARG A 368 -8.64 36.39 21.51
C ARG A 368 -9.95 35.62 21.31
N LEU A 369 -9.87 34.32 21.02
CA LEU A 369 -11.06 33.48 20.83
C LEU A 369 -11.72 33.09 22.16
N HIS A 370 -10.96 32.94 23.25
CA HIS A 370 -11.55 32.55 24.52
C HIS A 370 -12.22 33.75 25.18
N THR A 371 -13.53 33.65 25.37
CA THR A 371 -14.28 34.46 26.33
C THR A 371 -14.18 33.88 27.74
N ASN A 372 -13.86 32.59 27.89
CA ASN A 372 -13.56 31.93 29.15
C ASN A 372 -12.39 30.93 28.99
N ARG A 373 -11.31 31.11 29.76
CA ARG A 373 -10.04 30.35 29.64
C ARG A 373 -10.12 28.91 30.16
N THR A 374 -11.12 28.57 30.97
CA THR A 374 -11.34 27.18 31.42
C THR A 374 -12.03 26.32 30.36
N ARG A 375 -12.29 26.89 29.17
CA ARG A 375 -13.01 26.25 28.06
C ARG A 375 -12.06 25.77 26.99
N ARG A 376 -12.46 24.72 26.30
CA ARG A 376 -11.61 23.97 25.37
C ARG A 376 -11.44 24.71 24.05
N LEU A 377 -10.26 24.54 23.45
CA LEU A 377 -10.04 24.85 22.04
C LEU A 377 -10.58 23.72 21.17
N ARG A 378 -11.15 24.08 20.04
CA ARG A 378 -11.61 23.16 19.00
C ARG A 378 -10.90 23.49 17.69
N ILE A 379 -10.37 22.47 17.04
CA ILE A 379 -9.76 22.55 15.72
C ILE A 379 -10.66 21.76 14.78
N ASP A 380 -11.12 22.42 13.73
CA ASP A 380 -11.91 21.80 12.67
C ASP A 380 -10.97 21.60 11.47
N PRO A 381 -10.38 20.39 11.32
CA PRO A 381 -9.57 20.08 10.17
C PRO A 381 -10.43 19.95 8.91
N VAL A 382 -9.81 19.60 7.79
CA VAL A 382 -10.53 19.50 6.51
C VAL A 382 -11.16 18.13 6.38
N GLY A 383 -12.39 18.09 5.88
CA GLY A 383 -13.07 16.87 5.49
C GLY A 383 -13.94 17.05 4.22
N PRO A 384 -14.21 15.97 3.47
CA PRO A 384 -13.68 14.61 3.67
C PRO A 384 -12.20 14.48 3.24
N GLY A 385 -11.40 13.72 3.97
CA GLY A 385 -9.97 13.56 3.68
C GLY A 385 -9.17 12.89 4.80
N PHE A 386 -7.87 12.67 4.55
CA PHE A 386 -6.94 12.13 5.53
C PHE A 386 -6.08 13.26 6.09
N VAL A 387 -6.04 13.38 7.41
CA VAL A 387 -5.25 14.41 8.10
C VAL A 387 -4.22 13.69 8.97
N SER A 388 -2.96 13.77 8.58
CA SER A 388 -1.84 13.26 9.36
C SER A 388 -1.34 14.38 10.27
N LEU A 389 -1.66 14.29 11.56
CA LEU A 389 -1.25 15.25 12.58
C LEU A 389 0.03 14.75 13.27
N SER A 390 1.06 15.60 13.26
CA SER A 390 2.37 15.27 13.83
C SER A 390 2.68 16.04 15.11
N ARG A 391 2.15 17.25 15.25
CA ARG A 391 2.35 18.08 16.43
C ARG A 391 1.22 19.07 16.61
N ILE A 392 0.77 19.21 17.86
CA ILE A 392 0.01 20.37 18.34
C ILE A 392 0.81 21.01 19.46
N ALA A 393 1.08 22.31 19.39
CA ALA A 393 1.71 23.04 20.48
C ALA A 393 1.02 24.38 20.73
N ILE A 394 0.95 24.80 22.00
CA ILE A 394 0.56 26.16 22.37
C ILE A 394 1.77 26.84 23.00
N ILE A 395 2.14 27.99 22.46
CA ILE A 395 3.36 28.70 22.82
C ILE A 395 3.00 30.15 23.17
N ARG A 396 3.47 30.64 24.32
CA ARG A 396 3.33 32.03 24.72
C ARG A 396 4.23 32.91 23.85
N GLU A 397 3.69 34.01 23.33
CA GLU A 397 4.38 34.85 22.35
C GLU A 397 5.48 35.74 22.97
N GLU A 398 5.38 36.08 24.25
CA GLU A 398 6.34 36.98 24.91
C GLU A 398 7.72 36.34 25.13
N ASP A 399 7.75 35.10 25.61
CA ASP A 399 8.96 34.42 26.07
C ASP A 399 9.18 33.05 25.41
N GLU A 400 8.37 32.70 24.41
CA GLU A 400 8.42 31.40 23.71
C GLU A 400 8.19 30.19 24.64
N ALA A 401 7.57 30.39 25.81
CA ALA A 401 7.29 29.31 26.74
C ALA A 401 6.24 28.33 26.16
N LEU A 402 6.56 27.04 26.20
CA LEU A 402 5.67 25.96 25.79
C LEU A 402 4.60 25.72 26.86
N LEU A 403 3.35 26.11 26.58
CA LEU A 403 2.22 25.97 27.48
C LEU A 403 1.55 24.60 27.37
N TYR A 404 1.58 24.00 26.17
CA TYR A 404 1.05 22.66 25.88
C TYR A 404 1.75 22.06 24.67
N SER A 405 1.95 20.74 24.66
CA SER A 405 2.35 20.00 23.47
C SER A 405 1.70 18.61 23.41
N ALA A 406 1.43 18.15 22.18
CA ALA A 406 1.12 16.78 21.84
C ALA A 406 1.93 16.37 20.60
N GLU A 407 2.88 15.46 20.77
CA GLU A 407 3.83 15.01 19.74
C GLU A 407 3.93 13.48 19.62
N CYS A 408 3.23 12.74 20.49
CA CYS A 408 3.23 11.29 20.48
C CYS A 408 1.82 10.72 20.71
N LEU A 409 1.65 9.41 20.45
CA LEU A 409 0.36 8.73 20.57
C LEU A 409 -0.27 8.84 21.97
N ALA A 410 0.54 8.82 23.03
CA ALA A 410 0.07 8.97 24.40
C ALA A 410 -0.51 10.37 24.67
N ASP A 411 0.04 11.41 24.04
CA ASP A 411 -0.49 12.76 24.13
C ASP A 411 -1.74 12.93 23.26
N PHE A 412 -1.70 12.40 22.04
CA PHE A 412 -2.86 12.41 21.15
C PHE A 412 -4.06 11.64 21.70
N ALA A 413 -3.85 10.66 22.58
CA ALA A 413 -4.92 9.97 23.29
C ALA A 413 -5.71 10.87 24.26
N LYS A 414 -5.17 12.03 24.64
CA LYS A 414 -5.85 13.03 25.49
C LYS A 414 -6.79 13.94 24.69
N LEU A 415 -6.74 13.88 23.36
CA LEU A 415 -7.64 14.62 22.48
C LEU A 415 -8.99 13.93 22.42
N GLU A 416 -10.07 14.71 22.47
CA GLU A 416 -11.41 14.21 22.20
C GLU A 416 -11.75 14.49 20.73
N LEU A 417 -12.28 13.49 20.02
CA LEU A 417 -12.58 13.57 18.59
C LEU A 417 -14.09 13.41 18.40
N SER A 418 -14.68 14.15 17.45
CA SER A 418 -16.07 13.90 17.07
C SER A 418 -16.23 12.47 16.52
N ALA A 419 -17.43 11.91 16.65
CA ALA A 419 -17.74 10.55 16.17
C ALA A 419 -17.48 10.32 14.67
N ARG A 420 -17.23 11.40 13.91
CA ARG A 420 -17.01 11.42 12.46
C ARG A 420 -15.54 11.51 12.07
N LEU A 421 -14.66 11.47 13.06
CA LEU A 421 -13.21 11.32 12.91
C LEU A 421 -12.81 9.93 13.40
N LEU A 422 -12.42 9.05 12.47
CA LEU A 422 -11.76 7.81 12.87
C LEU A 422 -10.28 8.09 13.14
N LYS A 423 -9.82 7.61 14.29
CA LYS A 423 -8.41 7.60 14.68
C LYS A 423 -7.75 6.31 14.20
N HIS A 424 -6.64 6.44 13.49
CA HIS A 424 -5.74 5.34 13.22
C HIS A 424 -4.31 5.70 13.66
N GLU A 425 -3.67 4.80 14.40
CA GLU A 425 -2.32 5.01 14.93
C GLU A 425 -1.30 4.41 13.96
N VAL A 426 -0.49 5.25 13.31
CA VAL A 426 0.54 4.81 12.35
C VAL A 426 1.90 5.37 12.77
N GLY A 427 2.72 4.52 13.39
CA GLY A 427 4.02 4.94 13.92
C GLY A 427 3.86 5.90 15.09
N GLN A 428 4.43 7.11 15.01
CA GLN A 428 4.30 8.16 16.04
C GLN A 428 3.26 9.24 15.70
N HIS A 429 2.62 9.17 14.52
CA HIS A 429 1.68 10.19 14.05
C HIS A 429 0.23 9.77 14.29
N LEU A 430 -0.63 10.76 14.48
CA LEU A 430 -2.08 10.56 14.53
C LEU A 430 -2.65 10.71 13.11
N LEU A 431 -3.11 9.60 12.52
CA LEU A 431 -3.86 9.65 11.27
C LEU A 431 -5.35 9.78 11.59
N LEU A 432 -5.95 10.86 11.10
CA LEU A 432 -7.36 11.17 11.24
C LEU A 432 -8.05 10.99 9.90
N LEU A 433 -9.11 10.19 9.89
CA LEU A 433 -10.00 10.04 8.74
C LEU A 433 -11.24 10.91 8.95
N ALA A 434 -11.32 12.02 8.22
CA ALA A 434 -12.52 12.84 8.18
C ALA A 434 -13.46 12.29 7.11
N THR A 435 -14.58 11.70 7.54
CA THR A 435 -15.52 11.03 6.61
C THR A 435 -16.60 11.96 6.05
N ASP A 436 -16.77 13.14 6.62
CA ASP A 436 -17.75 14.15 6.20
C ASP A 436 -17.14 15.56 6.26
N SER A 437 -17.97 16.58 6.08
CA SER A 437 -17.56 17.98 5.98
C SER A 437 -17.40 18.72 7.33
N ASP A 438 -17.52 18.05 8.48
CA ASP A 438 -17.41 18.70 9.81
C ASP A 438 -16.64 17.85 10.84
N PRO A 439 -15.37 17.46 10.55
CA PRO A 439 -14.51 16.81 11.53
C PRO A 439 -14.11 17.80 12.63
N GLN A 440 -14.09 17.36 13.90
CA GLN A 440 -13.78 18.24 15.04
C GLN A 440 -12.82 17.57 16.03
N ILE A 441 -11.72 18.26 16.35
CA ILE A 441 -10.71 17.85 17.33
C ILE A 441 -10.80 18.80 18.52
N TYR A 442 -11.02 18.26 19.72
CA TYR A 442 -11.08 19.03 20.96
C TYR A 442 -9.80 18.83 21.76
N LEU A 443 -9.15 19.94 22.10
CA LEU A 443 -8.02 19.93 23.03
C LEU A 443 -8.53 19.76 24.46
N PRO A 444 -7.72 19.16 25.35
CA PRO A 444 -8.03 19.16 26.78
C PRO A 444 -8.09 20.59 27.32
N VAL A 445 -8.70 20.77 28.50
CA VAL A 445 -8.61 22.04 29.21
C VAL A 445 -7.16 22.23 29.68
N ILE A 446 -6.57 23.37 29.34
CA ILE A 446 -5.17 23.68 29.66
C ILE A 446 -5.18 24.80 30.71
N GLU A 447 -4.99 24.43 31.97
CA GLU A 447 -5.09 25.35 33.12
C GLU A 447 -4.00 26.43 33.13
N THR A 448 -2.88 26.19 32.44
CA THR A 448 -1.73 27.10 32.34
C THR A 448 -1.94 28.24 31.34
N LEU A 449 -3.06 28.29 30.62
CA LEU A 449 -3.37 29.38 29.69
C LEU A 449 -3.71 30.67 30.47
N GLY A 450 -2.74 31.58 30.55
CA GLY A 450 -2.90 32.91 31.13
C GLY A 450 -3.59 33.92 30.21
N GLU A 451 -3.55 35.21 30.60
CA GLU A 451 -4.03 36.31 29.74
C GLU A 451 -3.02 36.74 28.67
N ASP A 452 -1.75 36.39 28.88
CA ASP A 452 -0.65 36.68 27.95
C ASP A 452 -0.97 36.14 26.54
N PRO A 453 -0.59 36.87 25.47
CA PRO A 453 -0.75 36.38 24.11
C PRO A 453 -0.05 35.04 23.88
N TYR A 454 -0.75 34.13 23.22
CA TYR A 454 -0.22 32.82 22.82
C TYR A 454 -0.70 32.44 21.43
N ARG A 455 0.12 31.65 20.74
CA ARG A 455 -0.15 31.09 19.43
C ARG A 455 -0.32 29.57 19.49
N LEU A 456 -1.12 29.05 18.56
CA LEU A 456 -1.26 27.62 18.30
C LEU A 456 -0.36 27.26 17.12
N GLU A 457 0.55 26.30 17.31
CA GLU A 457 1.34 25.70 16.25
C GLU A 457 0.82 24.30 15.93
N LEU A 458 0.54 24.05 14.65
CA LEU A 458 0.03 22.78 14.15
C LEU A 458 0.92 22.26 13.02
N THR A 459 1.56 21.12 13.22
CA THR A 459 2.26 20.42 12.13
C THR A 459 1.40 19.30 11.60
N LEU A 460 0.90 19.45 10.38
CA LEU A 460 -0.02 18.50 9.76
C LEU A 460 0.22 18.37 8.25
N GLN A 461 -0.23 17.26 7.70
CA GLN A 461 -0.37 17.05 6.26
C GLN A 461 -1.81 16.62 5.97
N VAL A 462 -2.52 17.36 5.12
CA VAL A 462 -3.83 16.92 4.61
C VAL A 462 -3.61 16.21 3.30
N GLN A 463 -3.86 14.92 3.24
CA GLN A 463 -3.73 14.16 2.01
C GLN A 463 -5.04 14.23 1.23
N SER A 464 -4.94 14.71 -0.01
CA SER A 464 -6.05 14.61 -0.95
C SER A 464 -6.27 13.13 -1.25
N ALA A 465 -7.48 12.63 -1.05
CA ALA A 465 -7.89 11.30 -1.47
C ALA A 465 -9.27 11.42 -2.11
N THR A 466 -9.64 10.47 -2.97
CA THR A 466 -11.01 10.47 -3.49
C THR A 466 -11.99 10.17 -2.35
N GLN A 467 -13.23 10.67 -2.43
CA GLN A 467 -14.27 10.34 -1.45
C GLN A 467 -14.44 8.82 -1.30
N GLY A 468 -14.42 8.09 -2.42
CA GLY A 468 -14.47 6.63 -2.39
C GLY A 468 -13.28 5.97 -1.67
N ALA A 469 -12.10 6.59 -1.65
CA ALA A 469 -10.96 6.11 -0.86
C ALA A 469 -11.22 6.21 0.64
N VAL A 470 -11.75 7.37 1.06
CA VAL A 470 -12.11 7.66 2.45
C VAL A 470 -13.17 6.68 2.93
N GLU A 471 -14.22 6.46 2.14
CA GLU A 471 -15.31 5.52 2.44
C GLU A 471 -14.82 4.06 2.53
N ARG A 472 -13.94 3.63 1.61
CA ARG A 472 -13.35 2.28 1.65
C ARG A 472 -12.53 2.07 2.92
N GLN A 473 -11.66 3.02 3.28
CA GLN A 473 -10.85 2.91 4.49
C GLN A 473 -11.70 2.98 5.76
N HIS A 474 -12.73 3.83 5.80
CA HIS A 474 -13.70 3.83 6.89
C HIS A 474 -14.33 2.46 7.10
N LYS A 475 -14.82 1.84 6.01
CA LYS A 475 -15.43 0.51 6.07
C LYS A 475 -14.43 -0.57 6.52
N ALA A 476 -13.21 -0.56 5.97
CA ALA A 476 -12.17 -1.52 6.32
C ALA A 476 -11.78 -1.43 7.80
N LEU A 477 -11.57 -0.21 8.32
CA LEU A 477 -11.26 0.04 9.73
C LEU A 477 -12.41 -0.37 10.66
N ALA A 478 -13.66 -0.11 10.27
CA ALA A 478 -14.84 -0.53 11.02
C ALA A 478 -14.95 -2.07 11.09
N GLU A 479 -14.73 -2.77 9.98
CA GLU A 479 -14.69 -4.23 9.94
C GLU A 479 -13.55 -4.79 10.78
N GLN A 480 -12.34 -4.23 10.67
CA GLN A 480 -11.18 -4.64 11.46
C GLN A 480 -11.43 -4.46 12.97
N SER A 481 -12.05 -3.35 13.36
CA SER A 481 -12.40 -3.09 14.77
C SER A 481 -13.39 -4.14 15.29
N LYS A 482 -14.39 -4.51 14.48
CA LYS A 482 -15.35 -5.57 14.83
C LYS A 482 -14.69 -6.93 14.96
N LEU A 483 -13.81 -7.30 14.02
CA LEU A 483 -13.04 -8.54 14.06
C LEU A 483 -12.11 -8.59 15.27
N SER A 484 -11.44 -7.49 15.61
CA SER A 484 -10.58 -7.41 16.80
C SER A 484 -11.37 -7.64 18.09
N ALA A 485 -12.56 -7.03 18.21
CA ALA A 485 -13.43 -7.22 19.37
C ALA A 485 -13.90 -8.69 19.51
N LEU A 486 -14.26 -9.33 18.38
CA LEU A 486 -14.64 -10.75 18.37
C LEU A 486 -13.46 -11.66 18.74
N LEU A 487 -12.26 -11.36 18.26
CA LEU A 487 -11.05 -12.12 18.60
C LEU A 487 -10.71 -12.00 20.09
N GLU A 488 -10.78 -10.79 20.65
CA GLU A 488 -10.58 -10.60 22.10
C GLU A 488 -11.62 -11.38 22.92
N ALA A 489 -12.88 -11.38 22.50
CA ALA A 489 -13.92 -12.17 23.14
C ALA A 489 -13.59 -13.67 23.08
N GLY A 490 -13.17 -14.18 21.92
CA GLY A 490 -12.75 -15.57 21.73
C GLY A 490 -11.53 -15.96 22.57
N LEU A 491 -10.52 -15.09 22.65
CA LEU A 491 -9.33 -15.31 23.49
C LEU A 491 -9.67 -15.34 24.99
N ARG A 492 -10.60 -14.49 25.43
CA ARG A 492 -11.13 -14.53 26.81
C ARG A 492 -11.86 -15.82 27.08
N GLU A 493 -12.67 -16.31 26.14
CA GLU A 493 -13.39 -17.57 26.26
C GLU A 493 -12.45 -18.79 26.27
N GLN A 494 -11.45 -18.80 25.38
CA GLN A 494 -10.40 -19.82 25.36
C GLN A 494 -9.63 -19.86 26.68
N SER A 495 -9.27 -18.70 27.24
CA SER A 495 -8.59 -18.62 28.54
C SER A 495 -9.45 -19.19 29.67
N LYS A 496 -10.77 -18.94 29.65
CA LYS A 496 -11.72 -19.53 30.61
C LYS A 496 -11.80 -21.05 30.48
N LEU A 497 -11.92 -21.57 29.26
CA LEU A 497 -11.97 -23.01 28.99
C LEU A 497 -10.66 -23.70 29.42
N SER A 498 -9.51 -23.07 29.18
CA SER A 498 -8.20 -23.59 29.63
C SER A 498 -8.13 -23.69 31.16
N ALA A 499 -8.60 -22.67 31.89
CA ALA A 499 -8.63 -22.68 33.35
C ALA A 499 -9.58 -23.76 33.91
N LEU A 500 -10.74 -23.97 33.27
CA LEU A 500 -11.67 -25.05 33.65
C LEU A 500 -11.07 -26.43 33.40
N LEU A 501 -10.35 -26.61 32.29
CA LEU A 501 -9.67 -27.87 31.98
C LEU A 501 -8.58 -28.17 33.01
N GLU A 502 -7.76 -27.18 33.38
CA GLU A 502 -6.75 -27.33 34.43
C GLU A 502 -7.37 -27.68 35.80
N ALA A 503 -8.48 -27.04 36.16
CA ALA A 503 -9.21 -27.35 37.39
C ALA A 503 -9.75 -28.79 37.39
N ALA A 504 -10.38 -29.22 36.29
CA ALA A 504 -10.89 -30.59 36.14
C ALA A 504 -9.75 -31.63 36.17
N GLN A 505 -8.61 -31.33 35.55
CA GLN A 505 -7.42 -32.19 35.63
C GLN A 505 -6.90 -32.30 37.08
N GLY A 506 -6.93 -31.21 37.84
CA GLY A 506 -6.63 -31.20 39.26
C GLY A 506 -7.58 -32.08 40.08
N GLU A 507 -8.89 -31.97 39.87
CA GLU A 507 -9.89 -32.82 40.53
C GLU A 507 -9.73 -34.31 40.20
N ILE A 508 -9.50 -34.64 38.93
CA ILE A 508 -9.22 -36.01 38.49
C ILE A 508 -7.96 -36.55 39.18
N ALA A 509 -6.90 -35.75 39.29
CA ALA A 509 -5.66 -36.16 39.96
C ALA A 509 -5.89 -36.46 41.46
N VAL A 510 -6.72 -35.65 42.14
CA VAL A 510 -7.11 -35.89 43.54
C VAL A 510 -7.90 -37.20 43.66
N LEU A 511 -8.91 -37.41 42.81
CA LEU A 511 -9.72 -38.63 42.81
C LEU A 511 -8.86 -39.88 42.55
N HIS A 512 -8.01 -39.85 41.52
CA HIS A 512 -7.06 -40.93 41.24
C HIS A 512 -6.14 -41.23 42.42
N SER A 513 -5.64 -40.20 43.11
CA SER A 513 -4.80 -40.41 44.29
C SER A 513 -5.54 -41.09 45.44
N GLY A 514 -6.83 -40.76 45.62
CA GLY A 514 -7.72 -41.39 46.59
C GLY A 514 -8.01 -42.85 46.26
N GLU A 515 -8.33 -43.16 45.00
CA GLU A 515 -8.56 -44.54 44.54
C GLU A 515 -7.31 -45.41 44.72
N VAL A 516 -6.13 -44.88 44.38
CA VAL A 516 -4.85 -45.59 44.60
C VAL A 516 -4.61 -45.85 46.08
N ALA A 517 -4.97 -44.91 46.97
CA ALA A 517 -4.88 -45.12 48.41
C ALA A 517 -5.86 -46.21 48.90
N HIS A 518 -7.09 -46.23 48.40
CA HIS A 518 -8.06 -47.27 48.69
C HIS A 518 -7.59 -48.66 48.23
N LEU A 519 -7.06 -48.78 47.01
CA LEU A 519 -6.53 -50.04 46.48
C LEU A 519 -5.37 -50.58 47.32
N LYS A 520 -4.46 -49.71 47.77
CA LYS A 520 -3.37 -50.10 48.69
C LYS A 520 -3.90 -50.64 50.02
N SER A 521 -4.95 -50.03 50.57
CA SER A 521 -5.60 -50.49 51.81
C SER A 521 -6.24 -51.87 51.63
N ILE A 522 -6.94 -52.10 50.52
CA ILE A 522 -7.51 -53.43 50.19
C ILE A 522 -6.41 -54.49 50.09
N GLY A 523 -5.30 -54.20 49.40
CA GLY A 523 -4.17 -55.13 49.31
C GLY A 523 -3.59 -55.49 50.69
N SER A 524 -3.54 -54.53 51.62
CA SER A 524 -3.13 -54.77 53.00
C SER A 524 -4.11 -55.69 53.75
N LEU A 525 -5.41 -55.50 53.56
CA LEU A 525 -6.45 -56.35 54.16
C LEU A 525 -6.42 -57.78 53.58
N GLU A 526 -6.18 -57.93 52.28
CA GLU A 526 -6.01 -59.25 51.65
C GLU A 526 -4.79 -59.99 52.19
N GLN A 527 -3.70 -59.27 52.47
CA GLN A 527 -2.53 -59.88 53.10
C GLN A 527 -2.83 -60.35 54.52
N GLN A 528 -3.48 -59.51 55.34
CA GLN A 528 -3.91 -59.91 56.68
C GLN A 528 -4.85 -61.12 56.65
N LYS A 529 -5.76 -61.20 55.67
CA LYS A 529 -6.63 -62.36 55.47
C LYS A 529 -5.79 -63.62 55.20
N ARG A 530 -4.80 -63.56 54.29
CA ARG A 530 -3.92 -64.70 53.98
C ARG A 530 -3.13 -65.16 55.21
N ASP A 531 -2.63 -64.21 56.00
CA ASP A 531 -1.88 -64.52 57.22
C ASP A 531 -2.78 -65.22 58.26
N LEU A 532 -4.01 -64.74 58.43
CA LEU A 532 -5.02 -65.38 59.29
C LEU A 532 -5.44 -66.77 58.80
N GLU A 533 -5.62 -66.96 57.49
CA GLU A 533 -5.93 -68.28 56.90
C GLU A 533 -4.78 -69.28 57.13
N ALA A 534 -3.53 -68.81 57.02
CA ALA A 534 -2.34 -69.62 57.28
C ALA A 534 -2.21 -70.01 58.76
N GLU A 535 -2.51 -69.08 59.68
CA GLU A 535 -2.59 -69.41 61.10
C GLU A 535 -3.70 -70.43 61.37
N LEU A 536 -4.90 -70.21 60.86
CA LEU A 536 -6.04 -71.11 61.06
C LEU A 536 -5.76 -72.52 60.52
N TYR A 537 -5.05 -72.64 59.40
CA TYR A 537 -4.60 -73.92 58.87
C TYR A 537 -3.60 -74.62 59.81
N LYS A 538 -2.64 -73.88 60.37
CA LYS A 538 -1.70 -74.42 61.36
C LYS A 538 -2.43 -74.88 62.63
N THR A 539 -3.36 -74.10 63.16
CA THR A 539 -4.14 -74.48 64.34
C THR A 539 -5.01 -75.70 64.07
N LYS A 540 -5.61 -75.79 62.88
CA LYS A 540 -6.39 -76.95 62.46
C LYS A 540 -5.51 -78.22 62.40
N ASN A 541 -4.35 -78.15 61.77
CA ASN A 541 -3.43 -79.29 61.70
C ASN A 541 -2.95 -79.72 63.09
N ALA A 542 -2.63 -78.78 63.98
CA ALA A 542 -2.23 -79.09 65.36
C ALA A 542 -3.38 -79.75 66.16
N LEU A 543 -4.64 -79.35 65.90
CA LEU A 543 -5.82 -79.99 66.47
C LEU A 543 -6.05 -81.40 65.91
N GLU A 544 -5.85 -81.61 64.61
CA GLU A 544 -5.94 -82.93 63.98
C GLU A 544 -4.84 -83.88 64.48
N GLU A 545 -3.60 -83.39 64.65
CA GLU A 545 -2.49 -84.13 65.26
C GLU A 545 -2.80 -84.49 66.72
N SER A 546 -3.28 -83.52 67.51
CA SER A 546 -3.68 -83.77 68.91
C SER A 546 -4.85 -84.76 69.02
N HIS A 547 -5.79 -84.76 68.06
CA HIS A 547 -6.89 -85.72 68.02
C HIS A 547 -6.41 -87.12 67.62
N ALA A 548 -5.49 -87.23 66.66
CA ALA A 548 -4.90 -88.50 66.26
C ALA A 548 -4.04 -89.12 67.38
N GLU A 549 -3.31 -88.29 68.14
CA GLU A 549 -2.60 -88.72 69.36
C GLU A 549 -3.55 -89.21 70.46
N ALA A 550 -4.72 -88.57 70.60
CA ALA A 550 -5.73 -88.98 71.57
C ALA A 550 -6.50 -90.27 71.17
N GLU A 551 -6.59 -90.61 69.89
CA GLU A 551 -7.20 -91.86 69.40
C GLU A 551 -6.24 -93.07 69.39
N THR A 552 -4.94 -92.83 69.52
CA THR A 552 -3.89 -93.88 69.50
C THR A 552 -3.27 -94.20 70.88
N GLY A 553 -3.68 -93.48 71.93
CA GLY A 553 -3.38 -93.79 73.34
C GLY A 553 -4.58 -94.43 74.04
#